data_AF-A0A9D1F713-F1
#
_entry.id   AF-A0A9D1F713-F1
#
_cell.length_a   1.000
_cell.length_b   1.000
_cell.length_c   1.000
_cell.angle_alpha   90.00
_cell.angle_beta   90.00
_cell.angle_gamma   90.00
#
_symmetry.space_group_name_H-M   'P 1'
#
loop_
_entity.id
_entity.type
_entity.pdbx_description
1 polymer ?
#
loop_
_entity_poly.entity_id
_entity_poly.type
_entity_poly.pdbx_seq_one_letter_code
_entity_poly.pdbx_strand_id
1 'polypeptide(L)'
;MQEIRLKETTEQDIYGILFREKLQAEWMGFLRRMLKKSKEDLIQNAYKICTYRKIYQIMSDESHFMDTAQLKALIVFPGVLGYLFCRWLRQEDAEDEALENCLRSVVLELEKEHSGLQEKGGAA
;
A
#
# COMPACT_ATOMS: atom_id res chain seq x y z
N MET A 1 13.73 -39.00 -13.08
CA MET A 1 13.57 -37.57 -13.40
C MET A 1 12.27 -37.12 -12.74
N GLN A 2 12.35 -36.27 -11.71
CA GLN A 2 11.16 -35.61 -11.17
C GLN A 2 10.89 -34.40 -12.07
N GLU A 3 9.71 -34.35 -12.68
CA GLU A 3 9.25 -33.17 -13.41
C GLU A 3 8.98 -32.05 -12.40
N ILE A 4 9.76 -30.98 -12.49
CA ILE A 4 9.48 -29.74 -11.77
C ILE A 4 8.27 -29.11 -12.45
N ARG A 5 7.07 -29.33 -11.89
CA ARG A 5 5.85 -28.67 -12.33
C ARG A 5 5.94 -27.20 -11.91
N LEU A 6 6.19 -26.30 -12.85
CA LEU A 6 6.11 -24.86 -12.60
C LEU A 6 4.69 -24.55 -12.14
N LYS A 7 4.56 -23.89 -10.98
CA LYS A 7 3.25 -23.45 -10.46
C LYS A 7 2.64 -22.47 -11.45
N GLU A 8 1.43 -22.72 -11.91
CA GLU A 8 0.71 -21.78 -12.77
C GLU A 8 0.60 -20.44 -12.04
N THR A 9 1.11 -19.38 -12.68
CA THR A 9 1.04 -18.02 -12.14
C THR A 9 -0.38 -17.51 -12.31
N THR A 10 -1.03 -17.16 -11.21
CA THR A 10 -2.39 -16.63 -11.22
C THR A 10 -2.38 -15.13 -11.53
N GLU A 11 -3.53 -14.59 -11.95
CA GLU A 11 -3.70 -13.15 -12.12
C GLU A 11 -3.40 -12.38 -10.81
N GLN A 12 -3.82 -12.94 -9.68
CA GLN A 12 -3.54 -12.42 -8.34
C GLN A 12 -2.03 -12.35 -8.05
N ASP A 13 -1.25 -13.37 -8.44
CA ASP A 13 0.21 -13.38 -8.26
C ASP A 13 0.86 -12.22 -9.02
N ILE A 14 0.42 -11.97 -10.26
CA ILE A 14 0.94 -10.88 -11.11
C ILE A 14 0.65 -9.52 -10.47
N TYR A 15 -0.60 -9.27 -10.09
CA TYR A 15 -0.95 -7.99 -9.46
C TYR A 15 -0.30 -7.84 -8.08
N GLY A 16 -0.12 -8.92 -7.32
CA GLY A 16 0.62 -8.90 -6.06
C GLY A 16 2.06 -8.43 -6.26
N ILE A 17 2.75 -8.94 -7.30
CA ILE A 17 4.10 -8.49 -7.66
C ILE A 17 4.08 -7.00 -8.04
N LEU A 18 3.18 -6.59 -8.94
CA LEU A 18 3.09 -5.20 -9.39
C LEU A 18 2.83 -4.23 -8.24
N PHE A 19 1.96 -4.59 -7.30
CA PHE A 19 1.67 -3.76 -6.14
C PHE A 19 2.89 -3.61 -5.21
N ARG A 20 3.62 -4.70 -4.94
CA ARG A 20 4.84 -4.63 -4.11
C ARG A 20 5.94 -3.81 -4.78
N GLU A 21 6.13 -3.93 -6.09
CA GLU A 21 7.08 -3.09 -6.84
C GLU A 21 6.71 -1.60 -6.76
N LYS A 22 5.42 -1.27 -6.88
CA LYS A 22 4.92 0.09 -6.67
C LYS A 22 5.22 0.61 -5.26
N LEU A 23 4.90 -0.17 -4.23
CA LEU A 23 5.18 0.19 -2.83
C LEU A 23 6.67 0.42 -2.59
N GLN A 24 7.52 -0.45 -3.14
CA GLN A 24 8.97 -0.32 -3.06
C GLN A 24 9.44 0.97 -3.74
N ALA A 25 8.92 1.29 -4.93
CA ALA A 25 9.26 2.53 -5.63
C ALA A 25 8.87 3.78 -4.83
N GLU A 26 7.69 3.79 -4.22
CA GLU A 26 7.24 4.89 -3.34
C GLU A 26 8.13 5.02 -2.10
N TRP A 27 8.44 3.91 -1.43
CA TRP A 27 9.31 3.86 -0.25
C TRP A 27 10.72 4.38 -0.58
N MET A 28 11.33 3.88 -1.66
CA MET A 28 12.65 4.31 -2.10
C MET A 28 12.66 5.77 -2.55
N GLY A 29 11.58 6.25 -3.16
CA GLY A 29 11.40 7.67 -3.48
C GLY A 29 11.36 8.53 -2.21
N PHE A 30 10.63 8.10 -1.18
CA PHE A 30 10.56 8.77 0.10
C PHE A 30 11.92 8.77 0.82
N LEU A 31 12.59 7.62 0.95
CA LEU A 31 13.91 7.52 1.56
C LEU A 31 14.94 8.41 0.88
N ARG A 32 14.97 8.44 -0.46
CA ARG A 32 15.87 9.33 -1.21
C ARG A 32 15.64 10.81 -0.92
N ARG A 33 14.40 11.22 -0.60
CA ARG A 33 14.11 12.59 -0.15
C ARG A 33 14.55 12.82 1.29
N MET A 34 14.38 11.85 2.18
CA MET A 34 14.81 11.95 3.57
C MET A 34 16.33 12.03 3.70
N LEU A 35 17.07 11.21 2.95
CA LEU A 35 18.55 11.19 2.98
C LEU A 35 19.21 12.50 2.53
N LYS A 36 18.47 13.40 1.88
CA LYS A 36 18.95 14.73 1.48
C LYS A 36 18.73 15.80 2.57
N LYS A 37 18.09 15.44 3.68
CA LYS A 37 17.75 16.36 4.78
C LYS A 37 18.87 16.46 5.81
N SER A 38 18.85 17.54 6.59
CA SER A 38 19.73 17.69 7.75
C SER A 38 19.39 16.68 8.85
N LYS A 39 20.28 16.54 9.83
CA LYS A 39 20.06 15.67 10.99
C LYS A 39 18.83 16.10 11.79
N GLU A 40 18.67 17.41 11.99
CA GLU A 40 17.54 17.99 12.72
C GLU A 40 16.23 17.68 12.01
N ASP A 41 16.18 17.85 10.70
CA ASP A 41 15.02 17.50 9.88
C ASP A 41 14.69 16.01 9.95
N LEU A 42 15.70 15.14 9.96
CA LEU A 42 15.52 13.69 10.09
C LEU A 42 14.93 13.31 11.45
N ILE A 43 15.37 13.96 12.53
CA ILE A 43 14.80 13.78 13.87
C ILE A 43 13.32 14.20 13.87
N GLN A 44 12.99 15.35 13.29
CA GLN A 44 11.59 15.81 13.20
C GLN A 44 10.72 14.89 12.33
N ASN A 45 11.31 14.19 11.37
CA ASN A 45 10.62 13.23 10.52
C ASN A 45 10.68 11.79 11.02
N ALA A 46 11.29 11.51 12.18
CA ALA A 46 11.54 10.15 12.66
C ALA A 46 10.25 9.32 12.77
N TYR A 47 9.18 9.92 13.32
CA TYR A 47 7.87 9.27 13.38
C TYR A 47 7.37 8.90 11.98
N LYS A 48 7.38 9.85 11.04
CA LYS A 48 6.96 9.61 9.66
C LYS A 48 7.78 8.53 8.97
N ILE A 49 9.11 8.53 9.16
CA ILE A 49 10.01 7.54 8.57
C ILE A 49 9.69 6.14 9.10
N CYS A 50 9.56 5.99 10.41
CA CYS A 50 9.23 4.72 11.05
C CYS A 50 7.85 4.22 10.64
N THR A 51 6.84 5.10 10.62
CA THR A 51 5.48 4.73 10.25
C THR A 51 5.36 4.39 8.76
N TYR A 52 6.02 5.13 7.85
CA TYR A 52 6.08 4.76 6.42
C TYR A 52 6.69 3.37 6.22
N ARG A 53 7.78 3.06 6.94
CA ARG A 53 8.40 1.73 6.88
C ARG A 53 7.44 0.64 7.35
N LYS A 54 6.73 0.88 8.46
CA LYS A 54 5.76 -0.07 9.02
C LYS A 54 4.58 -0.30 8.07
N ILE A 55 4.03 0.77 7.48
CA ILE A 55 2.98 0.68 6.45
C ILE A 55 3.48 -0.12 5.24
N TYR A 56 4.69 0.18 4.75
CA TYR A 56 5.29 -0.56 3.63
C TYR A 56 5.38 -2.07 3.92
N GLN A 57 5.83 -2.45 5.11
CA GLN A 57 5.94 -3.85 5.52
C GLN A 57 4.56 -4.52 5.60
N ILE A 58 3.63 -3.93 6.34
CA ILE A 58 2.27 -4.48 6.49
C ILE A 58 1.60 -4.64 5.13
N MET A 59 1.63 -3.62 4.27
CA MET A 59 0.97 -3.68 2.97
C MET A 59 1.65 -4.67 2.02
N SER A 60 2.97 -4.86 2.13
CA SER A 60 3.68 -5.88 1.37
C SER A 60 3.25 -7.28 1.81
N ASP A 61 3.12 -7.52 3.12
CA ASP A 61 2.71 -8.80 3.68
C ASP A 61 1.23 -9.10 3.38
N GLU A 62 0.35 -8.12 3.61
CA GLU A 62 -1.09 -8.23 3.34
C GLU A 62 -1.39 -8.43 1.84
N SER A 63 -0.52 -7.97 0.94
CA SER A 63 -0.69 -8.17 -0.51
C SER A 63 -0.79 -9.64 -0.93
N HIS A 64 -0.29 -10.57 -0.11
CA HIS A 64 -0.41 -12.00 -0.35
C HIS A 64 -1.82 -12.55 -0.11
N PHE A 65 -2.66 -11.81 0.63
CA PHE A 65 -4.02 -12.21 0.99
C PHE A 65 -5.09 -11.37 0.29
N MET A 66 -4.69 -10.30 -0.41
CA MET A 66 -5.59 -9.45 -1.19
C MET A 66 -6.05 -10.13 -2.46
N ASP A 67 -7.31 -9.92 -2.83
CA ASP A 67 -7.82 -10.36 -4.11
C ASP A 67 -7.39 -9.43 -5.27
N THR A 68 -7.69 -9.86 -6.50
CA THR A 68 -7.33 -9.12 -7.71
C THR A 68 -7.97 -7.73 -7.77
N ALA A 69 -9.17 -7.52 -7.24
CA ALA A 69 -9.86 -6.23 -7.30
C ALA A 69 -9.19 -5.21 -6.37
N GLN A 70 -8.86 -5.64 -5.15
CA GLN A 70 -8.10 -4.86 -4.18
C GLN A 70 -6.73 -4.45 -4.72
N LEU A 71 -5.99 -5.42 -5.28
CA LEU A 71 -4.67 -5.16 -5.85
C LEU A 71 -4.74 -4.18 -7.02
N LYS A 72 -5.71 -4.33 -7.93
CA LYS A 72 -5.91 -3.40 -9.06
C LYS A 72 -6.20 -1.98 -8.57
N ALA A 73 -7.11 -1.82 -7.60
CA ALA A 73 -7.44 -0.52 -7.02
C ALA A 73 -6.21 0.17 -6.42
N LEU A 74 -5.40 -0.57 -5.67
CA LEU A 74 -4.18 -0.05 -5.03
C LEU A 74 -3.06 0.28 -6.03
N ILE A 75 -2.92 -0.49 -7.12
CA ILE A 75 -1.89 -0.24 -8.15
C ILE A 75 -2.15 1.08 -8.87
N VAL A 76 -3.41 1.36 -9.24
CA VAL A 76 -3.76 2.59 -9.95
C VAL A 76 -3.79 3.81 -9.03
N PHE A 77 -3.95 3.61 -7.71
CA PHE A 77 -4.00 4.70 -6.74
C PHE A 77 -2.63 5.41 -6.60
N PRO A 78 -2.54 6.75 -6.75
CA PRO A 78 -1.27 7.45 -6.63
C PRO A 78 -0.87 7.68 -5.16
N GLY A 79 0.38 7.33 -4.80
CA GLY A 79 0.95 7.70 -3.50
C GLY A 79 0.33 6.96 -2.31
N VAL A 80 0.22 5.63 -2.43
CA VAL A 80 -0.39 4.73 -1.44
C VAL A 80 0.20 4.95 -0.04
N LEU A 81 1.54 4.95 0.11
CA LEU A 81 2.18 5.10 1.42
C LEU A 81 1.86 6.44 2.08
N GLY A 82 1.80 7.50 1.27
CA GLY A 82 1.48 8.84 1.77
C GLY A 82 0.04 8.98 2.18
N TYR A 83 -0.87 8.43 1.39
CA TYR A 83 -2.29 8.42 1.70
C TYR A 83 -2.59 7.66 2.99
N LEU A 84 -2.06 6.44 3.12
CA LEU A 84 -2.24 5.60 4.31
C LEU A 84 -1.70 6.27 5.57
N PHE A 85 -0.52 6.90 5.50
CA PHE A 85 0.03 7.65 6.62
C PHE A 85 -0.87 8.83 7.02
N CYS A 86 -1.36 9.60 6.04
CA CYS A 86 -2.27 10.72 6.31
C CYS A 86 -3.59 10.24 6.91
N ARG A 87 -4.11 9.09 6.47
CA ARG A 87 -5.32 8.49 7.05
C ARG A 87 -5.09 8.06 8.50
N TRP A 88 -3.96 7.39 8.75
CA TRP A 88 -3.54 7.00 10.09
C TRP A 88 -3.46 8.20 11.05
N LEU A 89 -2.86 9.31 10.61
CA LEU A 89 -2.77 10.54 11.42
C LEU A 89 -4.13 11.19 11.74
N ARG A 90 -5.18 10.90 10.96
CA ARG A 90 -6.51 11.49 11.12
C ARG A 90 -7.46 10.66 11.98
N GLN A 91 -7.02 9.51 12.48
CA GLN A 91 -7.75 8.82 13.54
C GLN A 91 -7.53 9.60 14.84
N GLU A 92 -8.35 10.63 15.06
CA GLU A 92 -8.49 11.31 16.34
C GLU A 92 -8.81 10.22 17.39
N ASP A 93 -7.95 10.09 18.40
CA ASP A 93 -8.10 9.18 19.53
C ASP A 93 -8.03 7.66 19.23
N ALA A 94 -6.97 7.21 18.55
CA ALA A 94 -6.61 5.79 18.49
C ALA A 94 -6.11 5.26 19.87
N GLU A 95 -6.97 5.30 20.88
CA GLU A 95 -6.91 4.35 21.99
C GLU A 95 -7.22 2.97 21.39
N ASP A 96 -6.16 2.19 21.22
CA ASP A 96 -6.13 0.75 20.91
C ASP A 96 -6.41 0.26 19.47
N GLU A 97 -6.72 1.11 18.47
CA GLU A 97 -6.85 0.60 17.10
C GLU A 97 -5.47 0.37 16.44
N ALA A 98 -5.14 -0.91 16.19
CA ALA A 98 -3.89 -1.29 15.55
C ALA A 98 -3.81 -0.73 14.12
N LEU A 99 -2.66 -0.14 13.75
CA LEU A 99 -2.38 0.37 12.40
C LEU A 99 -2.89 -0.55 11.28
N GLU A 100 -2.73 -1.86 11.41
CA GLU A 100 -3.22 -2.86 10.45
C GLU A 100 -4.72 -2.74 10.15
N ASN A 101 -5.56 -2.49 11.15
CA ASN A 101 -7.01 -2.32 10.97
C ASN A 101 -7.32 -1.05 10.17
N CYS A 102 -6.61 0.05 10.45
CA CYS A 102 -6.71 1.29 9.68
C CYS A 102 -6.30 1.06 8.21
N LEU A 103 -5.25 0.29 7.97
CA LEU A 103 -4.83 0.00 6.60
C LEU A 103 -5.84 -0.88 5.87
N ARG A 104 -6.37 -1.92 6.50
CA ARG A 104 -7.38 -2.80 5.91
C ARG A 104 -8.67 -2.05 5.56
N SER A 105 -9.14 -1.16 6.43
CA SER A 105 -10.34 -0.36 6.15
C SER A 105 -10.15 0.53 4.93
N VAL A 106 -8.98 1.16 4.79
CA VAL A 106 -8.64 1.96 3.61
C VAL A 106 -8.62 1.15 2.33
N VAL A 107 -8.08 -0.07 2.35
CA VAL A 107 -8.09 -0.94 1.16
C VAL A 107 -9.52 -1.18 0.67
N LEU A 108 -10.43 -1.48 1.59
CA LEU A 108 -11.84 -1.70 1.27
C LEU A 108 -12.53 -0.42 0.77
N GLU A 109 -12.18 0.75 1.31
CA GLU A 109 -12.66 2.05 0.81
C GLU A 109 -12.22 2.29 -0.65
N LEU A 110 -10.92 2.12 -0.93
CA LEU A 110 -10.35 2.33 -2.26
C LEU A 110 -10.88 1.34 -3.30
N GLU A 111 -11.11 0.09 -2.91
CA GLU A 111 -11.72 -0.93 -3.76
C GLU A 111 -13.13 -0.52 -4.19
N LYS A 112 -13.96 -0.06 -3.24
CA LYS A 112 -15.33 0.41 -3.50
C LYS A 112 -15.37 1.64 -4.39
N GLU A 113 -14.45 2.59 -4.18
CA GLU A 113 -14.32 3.76 -5.04
C GLU A 113 -13.92 3.36 -6.46
N HIS A 114 -12.99 2.42 -6.60
CA HIS A 114 -12.53 1.94 -7.90
C HIS A 114 -13.64 1.20 -8.67
N SER A 115 -14.42 0.34 -8.01
CA SER A 115 -15.53 -0.37 -8.65
C SER A 115 -16.67 0.57 -9.06
N GLY A 116 -17.04 1.55 -8.22
CA GLY A 116 -18.03 2.56 -8.56
C GLY A 116 -17.63 3.49 -9.72
N LEU A 117 -16.33 3.67 -9.97
CA LEU A 117 -15.82 4.39 -11.14
C LEU A 117 -15.91 3.56 -12.44
N GLN A 118 -15.79 2.23 -12.37
CA GLN A 118 -15.95 1.37 -13.54
C GLN A 118 -17.39 1.34 -14.05
N GLU A 119 -18.39 1.36 -13.15
CA GLU A 119 -19.82 1.37 -13.54
C GLU A 119 -20.23 2.67 -14.24
N LYS A 120 -19.63 3.81 -13.89
CA LYS A 120 -19.92 5.11 -14.51
C LYS A 120 -19.19 5.34 -15.83
N GLY A 121 -18.10 4.61 -16.09
CA GLY A 121 -17.33 4.68 -17.34
C GLY A 121 -17.86 3.78 -18.46
N GLY A 122 -18.77 2.85 -18.17
CA GLY A 122 -19.37 1.92 -19.14
C GLY A 122 -20.66 2.40 -19.81
N ALA A 123 -21.12 3.62 -19.50
CA ALA A 123 -22.29 4.25 -20.09
C ALA A 123 -21.90 5.53 -20.84
N ALA A 124 -21.20 5.38 -21.97
CA ALA A 124 -20.95 6.44 -22.94
C ALA A 124 -20.81 5.85 -24.35
#